data_AF-A0A8J4DJ81-F1
#
_entry.id   AF-A0A8J4DJ81-F1
#
_cell.length_a   1.000
_cell.length_b   1.000
_cell.length_c   1.000
_cell.angle_alpha   90.00
_cell.angle_beta   90.00
_cell.angle_gamma   90.00
#
_symmetry.space_group_name_H-M   'P 1'
#
loop_
_entity.id
_entity.type
_entity.pdbx_description
1 polymer ?
#
loop_
_entity_poly.entity_id
_entity_poly.type
_entity_poly.pdbx_seq_one_letter_code
_entity_poly.pdbx_strand_id
1 'polypeptide(L)'
;MDRRRRALPEPDLSALFAVLQCVSGALQRDQLPDRMHAFLARRLATDQLLPPGASKGEVNALLADLARRMHWAMGLGDAYPDPGPRAVVHDAVLPGEGAARAFLAEATTLGGRDGRARPGRDAFTVGPDGAPAPAGPADTWLVAVTFTELPPDPAFRDREEELAALAERHGGYYTGHHS
;
A
#
# COMPACT_ATOMS: atom_id res chain seq x y z
N MET A 1 30.11 -26.94 0.58
CA MET A 1 28.97 -26.09 0.16
C MET A 1 29.46 -25.24 -1.00
N ASP A 2 28.86 -25.20 -2.18
CA ASP A 2 27.48 -25.51 -2.50
C ASP A 2 27.27 -25.33 -4.01
N ARG A 3 26.24 -25.92 -4.60
CA ARG A 3 25.72 -25.56 -5.95
C ARG A 3 25.03 -24.18 -5.92
N ARG A 4 25.65 -23.20 -5.25
CA ARG A 4 25.17 -21.84 -5.08
C ARG A 4 25.37 -21.07 -6.39
N ARG A 5 24.24 -20.70 -6.99
CA ARG A 5 24.02 -19.44 -7.71
C ARG A 5 24.85 -19.26 -8.99
N ARG A 6 24.45 -19.92 -10.08
CA ARG A 6 24.49 -19.16 -11.33
C ARG A 6 23.40 -18.10 -11.20
N ALA A 7 23.81 -16.86 -10.91
CA ALA A 7 22.93 -15.73 -11.12
C ALA A 7 22.42 -15.83 -12.55
N LEU A 8 21.10 -15.69 -12.73
CA LEU A 8 20.55 -15.56 -14.07
C LEU A 8 21.30 -14.41 -14.77
N PRO A 9 21.66 -14.56 -16.06
CA PRO A 9 22.18 -13.45 -16.84
C PRO A 9 21.27 -12.22 -16.71
N GLU A 10 21.85 -11.02 -16.73
CA GLU A 10 21.10 -9.76 -16.64
C GLU A 10 19.95 -9.64 -17.65
N PRO A 11 20.08 -10.11 -18.91
CA PRO A 11 18.94 -10.12 -19.84
C PRO A 11 17.76 -10.95 -19.36
N ASP A 12 18.00 -12.09 -18.70
CA ASP A 12 16.94 -12.96 -18.18
C ASP A 12 16.26 -12.33 -16.96
N LEU A 13 17.06 -11.72 -16.06
CA LEU A 13 16.52 -10.95 -14.93
C LEU A 13 15.66 -9.78 -15.39
N SER A 14 16.12 -9.06 -16.42
CA SER A 14 15.38 -7.95 -17.03
C SER A 14 14.06 -8.42 -17.66
N ALA A 15 14.09 -9.56 -18.37
CA ALA A 15 12.89 -10.14 -18.96
C ALA A 15 11.87 -10.56 -17.88
N LEU A 16 12.33 -11.23 -16.81
CA LEU A 16 11.48 -11.58 -15.67
C LEU A 16 10.90 -10.34 -14.99
N PHE A 17 11.72 -9.32 -14.77
CA PHE A 17 11.27 -8.05 -14.21
C PHE A 17 10.19 -7.40 -15.07
N ALA A 18 10.38 -7.32 -16.39
CA ALA A 18 9.40 -6.78 -17.32
C ALA A 18 8.06 -7.54 -17.24
N VAL A 19 8.09 -8.88 -17.18
CA VAL A 19 6.88 -9.71 -17.00
C VAL A 19 6.18 -9.38 -15.68
N LEU A 20 6.93 -9.29 -14.57
CA LEU A 20 6.35 -8.93 -13.26
C LEU A 20 5.65 -7.57 -13.31
N GLN A 21 6.29 -6.56 -13.92
CA GLN A 21 5.71 -5.22 -14.08
C GLN A 21 4.47 -5.23 -14.96
N CYS A 22 4.48 -5.98 -16.07
CA CYS A 22 3.29 -6.11 -16.93
C CYS A 22 2.11 -6.75 -16.20
N VAL A 23 2.34 -7.82 -15.43
CA VAL A 23 1.27 -8.49 -14.67
C VAL A 23 0.76 -7.60 -13.53
N SER A 24 1.66 -6.95 -12.79
CA SER A 24 1.30 -5.99 -11.74
C SER A 24 0.47 -4.83 -12.29
N GLY A 25 0.91 -4.22 -13.40
CA GLY A 25 0.16 -3.15 -14.06
C GLY A 25 -1.17 -3.60 -14.68
N ALA A 26 -1.30 -4.88 -15.06
CA ALA A 26 -2.58 -5.45 -15.49
C ALA A 26 -3.53 -5.70 -14.31
N LEU A 27 -3.01 -6.16 -13.16
CA LEU A 27 -3.79 -6.29 -11.93
C LEU A 27 -4.31 -4.93 -11.46
N GLN A 28 -3.44 -3.92 -11.36
CA GLN A 28 -3.79 -2.58 -10.87
C GLN A 28 -4.87 -1.89 -11.71
N ARG A 29 -4.94 -2.17 -13.01
CA ARG A 29 -5.94 -1.62 -13.93
C ARG A 29 -7.17 -2.51 -14.11
N ASP A 30 -7.27 -3.59 -13.33
CA ASP A 30 -8.28 -4.64 -13.46
C ASP A 30 -8.41 -5.22 -14.88
N GLN A 31 -7.28 -5.32 -15.58
CA GLN A 31 -7.17 -5.87 -16.94
C GLN A 31 -6.77 -7.34 -16.94
N LEU A 32 -6.40 -7.90 -15.78
CA LEU A 32 -6.05 -9.31 -15.66
C LEU A 32 -7.33 -10.16 -15.49
N PRO A 33 -7.62 -11.11 -16.40
CA PRO A 33 -8.81 -11.96 -16.26
C PRO A 33 -8.84 -12.75 -14.96
N ASP A 34 -10.01 -12.88 -14.32
CA ASP A 34 -10.13 -13.54 -13.00
C ASP A 34 -9.60 -14.97 -12.97
N ARG A 35 -9.76 -15.72 -14.07
CA ARG A 35 -9.18 -17.07 -14.22
C ARG A 35 -7.65 -17.08 -14.09
N MET A 36 -7.00 -16.02 -14.58
CA MET A 36 -5.54 -15.87 -14.52
C MET A 36 -5.12 -15.45 -13.12
N HIS A 37 -5.85 -14.52 -12.49
CA HIS A 37 -5.66 -14.20 -11.07
C HIS A 37 -5.78 -15.46 -10.19
N ALA A 38 -6.85 -16.23 -10.33
CA ALA A 38 -7.07 -17.46 -9.56
C ALA A 38 -5.98 -18.51 -9.81
N PHE A 39 -5.48 -18.61 -11.05
CA PHE A 39 -4.34 -19.46 -11.39
C PHE A 39 -3.07 -19.02 -10.65
N LEU A 40 -2.72 -17.73 -10.70
CA LEU A 40 -1.55 -17.17 -10.02
C LEU A 40 -1.65 -17.35 -8.50
N ALA A 41 -2.76 -16.94 -7.90
CA ALA A 41 -2.99 -17.07 -6.45
C ALA A 41 -2.85 -18.52 -6.00
N ARG A 42 -3.47 -19.49 -6.71
CA ARG A 42 -3.34 -20.91 -6.41
C ARG A 42 -1.90 -21.40 -6.54
N ARG A 43 -1.18 -20.98 -7.58
CA ARG A 43 0.20 -21.39 -7.79
C ARG A 43 1.11 -20.86 -6.68
N LEU A 44 1.00 -19.59 -6.35
CA LEU A 44 1.77 -18.94 -5.28
C LEU A 44 1.45 -19.54 -3.90
N ALA A 45 0.19 -19.92 -3.66
CA ALA A 45 -0.20 -20.62 -2.45
C ALA A 45 0.37 -22.05 -2.36
N THR A 46 0.45 -22.76 -3.49
CA THR A 46 1.09 -24.10 -3.56
C THR A 46 2.55 -24.04 -3.14
N ASP A 47 3.24 -22.96 -3.53
CA ASP A 47 4.63 -22.70 -3.20
C ASP A 47 4.79 -21.98 -1.83
N GLN A 48 3.71 -21.86 -1.05
CA GLN A 48 3.67 -21.24 0.29
C GLN A 48 4.12 -19.77 0.33
N LEU A 49 3.98 -19.05 -0.79
CA LEU A 49 4.32 -17.63 -0.89
C LEU A 49 3.15 -16.71 -0.51
N LEU A 50 1.92 -17.22 -0.61
CA LEU A 50 0.69 -16.53 -0.24
C LEU A 50 -0.28 -17.50 0.46
N PRO A 51 -1.24 -16.99 1.25
CA PRO A 51 -2.32 -17.82 1.75
C PRO A 51 -3.22 -18.34 0.62
N PRO A 52 -3.91 -19.48 0.81
CA PRO A 52 -4.95 -19.93 -0.12
C PRO A 52 -6.06 -18.88 -0.26
N GLY A 53 -6.45 -18.59 -1.50
CA GLY A 53 -7.49 -17.60 -1.78
C GLY A 53 -7.03 -16.15 -1.72
N ALA A 54 -5.72 -15.90 -1.78
CA ALA A 54 -5.16 -14.56 -1.75
C ALA A 54 -5.81 -13.61 -2.77
N SER A 55 -5.97 -12.35 -2.37
CA SER A 55 -6.62 -11.30 -3.16
C SER A 55 -5.75 -10.78 -4.29
N LYS A 56 -6.34 -9.95 -5.18
CA LYS A 56 -5.57 -9.29 -6.26
C LYS A 56 -4.52 -8.36 -5.64
N GLY A 57 -4.84 -7.68 -4.55
CA GLY A 57 -3.95 -6.83 -3.79
C GLY A 57 -2.78 -7.59 -3.16
N GLU A 58 -3.03 -8.75 -2.54
CA GLU A 58 -1.97 -9.59 -1.98
C GLU A 58 -1.03 -10.15 -3.05
N VAL A 59 -1.58 -10.60 -4.18
CA VAL A 59 -0.78 -11.02 -5.34
C VAL A 59 0.05 -9.84 -5.85
N ASN A 60 -0.56 -8.67 -6.02
CA ASN A 60 0.15 -7.48 -6.49
C ASN A 60 1.28 -7.05 -5.56
N ALA A 61 1.05 -7.07 -4.24
CA ALA A 61 2.08 -6.75 -3.24
C ALA A 61 3.26 -7.73 -3.29
N LEU A 62 3.01 -9.03 -3.49
CA LEU A 62 4.08 -10.00 -3.69
C LEU A 62 4.85 -9.74 -5.00
N LEU A 63 4.17 -9.43 -6.10
CA LEU A 63 4.84 -9.13 -7.36
C LEU A 63 5.73 -7.88 -7.24
N ALA A 64 5.29 -6.86 -6.50
CA ALA A 64 6.11 -5.67 -6.21
C ALA A 64 7.37 -6.04 -5.40
N ASP A 65 7.26 -6.93 -4.41
CA ASP A 65 8.42 -7.43 -3.66
C ASP A 65 9.41 -8.19 -4.55
N LEU A 66 8.90 -9.07 -5.41
CA LEU A 66 9.72 -9.79 -6.37
C LEU A 66 10.41 -8.83 -7.35
N ALA A 67 9.71 -7.81 -7.83
CA ALA A 67 10.27 -6.80 -8.71
C ALA A 67 11.43 -6.03 -8.03
N ARG A 68 11.27 -5.62 -6.76
CA ARG A 68 12.36 -5.00 -5.98
C ARG A 68 13.56 -5.93 -5.81
N ARG A 69 13.31 -7.21 -5.55
CA ARG A 69 14.37 -8.24 -5.45
C ARG A 69 15.08 -8.49 -6.78
N MET A 70 14.37 -8.40 -7.91
CA MET A 70 14.99 -8.47 -9.23
C MET A 70 15.88 -7.25 -9.51
N HIS A 71 15.43 -6.03 -9.17
CA HIS A 71 16.28 -4.84 -9.23
C HIS A 71 17.58 -5.01 -8.43
N TRP A 72 17.47 -5.46 -7.18
CA TRP A 72 18.64 -5.77 -6.36
C TRP A 72 19.53 -6.85 -7.01
N ALA A 73 18.95 -7.91 -7.57
CA ALA A 73 19.70 -8.97 -8.23
C ALA A 73 20.44 -8.51 -9.50
N MET A 74 19.97 -7.44 -10.15
CA MET A 74 20.62 -6.75 -11.27
C MET A 74 21.71 -5.76 -10.81
N GLY A 75 21.99 -5.66 -9.51
CA GLY A 75 22.97 -4.72 -8.95
C GLY A 75 22.42 -3.30 -8.73
N LEU A 76 21.10 -3.12 -8.82
CA LEU A 76 20.42 -1.85 -8.58
C LEU A 76 19.91 -1.80 -7.13
N GLY A 77 20.81 -1.54 -6.19
CA GLY A 77 20.48 -1.35 -4.77
C GLY A 77 21.57 -1.82 -3.82
N ASP A 78 21.66 -1.20 -2.64
CA ASP A 78 22.75 -1.43 -1.70
C ASP A 78 22.54 -2.66 -0.79
N ALA A 79 21.28 -3.03 -0.54
CA ALA A 79 20.90 -4.11 0.37
C ALA A 79 19.74 -4.95 -0.18
N TYR A 80 19.68 -6.21 0.25
CA TYR A 80 18.58 -7.11 -0.14
C TYR A 80 17.26 -6.58 0.43
N PRO A 81 16.21 -6.37 -0.40
CA PRO A 81 15.01 -5.70 0.05
C PRO A 81 14.12 -6.63 0.88
N ASP A 82 13.69 -6.11 2.03
CA ASP A 82 12.67 -6.72 2.87
C ASP A 82 11.30 -6.73 2.17
N PRO A 83 10.42 -7.69 2.51
CA PRO A 83 9.02 -7.65 2.07
C PRO A 83 8.37 -6.31 2.40
N GLY A 84 7.53 -5.83 1.50
CA GLY A 84 6.73 -4.64 1.74
C GLY A 84 5.65 -4.90 2.79
N PRO A 85 5.12 -3.86 3.43
CA PRO A 85 3.99 -4.01 4.33
C PRO A 85 2.79 -4.64 3.62
N ARG A 86 1.99 -5.38 4.38
CA ARG A 86 0.73 -6.01 3.95
C ARG A 86 -0.46 -5.32 4.59
N ALA A 87 -0.36 -4.00 4.63
CA ALA A 87 -1.33 -3.09 5.19
C ALA A 87 -1.13 -1.72 4.55
N VAL A 88 -2.18 -0.91 4.55
CA VAL A 88 -2.16 0.45 4.02
C VAL A 88 -2.53 1.43 5.13
N VAL A 89 -1.75 2.49 5.25
CA VAL A 89 -2.04 3.62 6.13
C VAL A 89 -2.87 4.62 5.35
N HIS A 90 -4.03 4.98 5.90
CA HIS A 90 -4.95 5.98 5.37
C HIS A 90 -4.84 7.25 6.20
N ASP A 91 -4.69 8.39 5.51
CA ASP A 91 -4.46 9.69 6.15
C ASP A 91 -5.67 10.62 5.98
N ALA A 92 -5.97 11.38 7.03
CA ALA A 92 -6.99 12.43 7.02
C ALA A 92 -6.54 13.66 7.81
N VAL A 93 -7.12 14.82 7.48
CA VAL A 93 -6.90 16.10 8.15
C VAL A 93 -8.22 16.55 8.78
N LEU A 94 -8.27 16.74 10.09
CA LEU A 94 -9.48 17.10 10.82
C LEU A 94 -9.34 18.40 11.65
N PRO A 95 -10.46 19.08 11.97
CA PRO A 95 -10.46 20.28 12.79
C PRO A 95 -10.39 19.93 14.28
N GLY A 96 -9.22 20.10 14.89
CA GLY A 96 -9.02 19.95 16.31
C GLY A 96 -8.92 18.50 16.81
N GLU A 97 -8.46 18.37 18.05
CA GLU A 97 -8.19 17.08 18.69
C GLU A 97 -9.46 16.25 18.88
N GLY A 98 -10.57 16.90 19.23
CA GLY A 98 -11.84 16.24 19.46
C GLY A 98 -12.36 15.51 18.22
N ALA A 99 -12.31 16.17 17.05
CA ALA A 99 -12.68 15.56 15.78
C ALA A 99 -11.74 14.41 15.42
N ALA A 100 -10.42 14.60 15.59
CA ALA A 100 -9.41 13.57 15.35
C ALA A 100 -9.65 12.29 16.18
N ARG A 101 -9.94 12.45 17.47
CA ARG A 101 -10.25 11.32 18.35
C ARG A 101 -11.57 10.63 17.99
N ALA A 102 -12.61 11.40 17.66
CA ALA A 102 -13.91 10.86 17.26
C ALA A 102 -13.80 10.05 15.94
N PHE A 103 -13.12 10.60 14.95
CA PHE A 103 -12.81 9.90 13.70
C PHE A 103 -12.05 8.60 13.96
N LEU A 104 -10.99 8.61 14.79
CA LEU A 104 -10.22 7.40 15.07
C LEU A 104 -11.06 6.32 15.76
N ALA A 105 -11.97 6.72 16.67
CA ALA A 105 -12.89 5.80 17.30
C ALA A 105 -13.81 5.13 16.27
N GLU A 106 -14.41 5.91 15.36
CA GLU A 106 -15.24 5.36 14.27
C GLU A 106 -14.42 4.55 13.25
N ALA A 107 -13.23 4.99 12.87
CA ALA A 107 -12.35 4.24 11.97
C ALA A 107 -11.94 2.88 12.57
N THR A 108 -11.80 2.82 13.90
CA THR A 108 -11.53 1.56 14.62
C THR A 108 -12.73 0.62 14.58
N THR A 109 -13.98 1.11 14.67
CA THR A 109 -15.17 0.25 14.54
C THR A 109 -15.33 -0.30 13.12
N LEU A 110 -14.79 0.41 12.13
CA LEU A 110 -14.70 -0.05 10.75
C LEU A 110 -13.58 -1.09 10.50
N GLY A 111 -12.77 -1.41 11.52
CA GLY A 111 -11.67 -2.39 11.45
C GLY A 111 -10.26 -1.79 11.40
N GLY A 112 -10.15 -0.46 11.47
CA GLY A 112 -8.88 0.25 11.48
C GLY A 112 -8.04 -0.06 12.72
N ARG A 113 -6.71 -0.07 12.56
CA ARG A 113 -5.73 -0.37 13.60
C ARG A 113 -4.65 0.69 13.64
N ASP A 114 -3.84 0.66 14.71
CA ASP A 114 -2.66 1.52 14.89
C ASP A 114 -2.93 3.02 14.66
N GLY A 115 -4.15 3.47 15.00
CA GLY A 115 -4.61 4.83 14.81
C GLY A 115 -3.75 5.85 15.56
N ARG A 116 -3.32 6.90 14.88
CA ARG A 116 -2.51 7.98 15.44
C ARG A 116 -3.12 9.32 15.06
N ALA A 117 -3.17 10.24 16.02
CA ALA A 117 -3.57 11.62 15.81
C ALA A 117 -2.45 12.55 16.32
N ARG A 118 -2.08 13.56 15.55
CA ARG A 118 -1.07 14.55 15.93
C ARG A 118 -1.44 15.96 15.45
N PRO A 119 -1.00 17.03 16.14
CA PRO A 119 -1.17 18.38 15.66
C PRO A 119 -0.58 18.57 14.25
N GLY A 120 -1.33 19.23 13.37
CA GLY A 120 -0.91 19.57 12.00
C GLY A 120 0.24 20.57 11.95
N ARG A 121 0.45 21.35 13.02
CA ARG A 121 1.62 22.25 13.19
C ARG A 121 2.95 21.52 13.11
N ASP A 122 2.97 20.24 13.47
CA ASP A 122 4.15 19.37 13.43
C ASP A 122 4.22 18.54 12.14
N ALA A 123 3.33 18.79 11.18
CA ALA A 123 3.24 18.04 9.95
C ALA A 123 3.65 18.87 8.73
N PHE A 124 4.72 18.44 8.09
CA PHE A 124 5.04 18.84 6.73
C PHE A 124 4.06 18.14 5.79
N THR A 125 3.25 18.89 5.07
CA THR A 125 2.55 18.39 3.90
C THR A 125 3.46 18.56 2.69
N VAL A 126 3.50 17.56 1.80
CA VAL A 126 4.19 17.69 0.52
C VAL A 126 3.22 18.38 -0.43
N GLY A 127 3.56 19.60 -0.85
CA GLY A 127 2.78 20.34 -1.84
C GLY A 127 2.78 19.64 -3.20
N PRO A 128 1.94 20.07 -4.15
CA PRO A 128 1.84 19.46 -5.49
C PRO A 128 3.18 19.41 -6.25
N ASP A 129 4.14 20.27 -5.88
CA ASP A 129 5.47 20.35 -6.49
C ASP A 129 6.56 19.60 -5.71
N GLY A 130 6.21 18.79 -4.71
CA GLY A 130 7.18 18.08 -3.86
C GLY A 130 7.82 18.94 -2.77
N ALA A 131 7.52 20.24 -2.72
CA ALA A 131 8.03 21.15 -1.71
C ALA A 131 7.30 20.98 -0.36
N PRO A 132 7.98 21.12 0.80
CA PRO A 132 7.30 21.20 2.09
C PRO A 132 6.37 22.42 2.10
N ALA A 133 5.07 22.18 2.18
CA ALA A 133 4.08 23.23 2.36
C ALA A 133 4.00 23.60 3.86
N PRO A 134 3.69 24.86 4.20
CA PRO A 134 3.49 25.27 5.57
C PRO A 134 2.41 24.39 6.21
N ALA A 135 2.63 24.06 7.49
CA ALA A 135 1.68 23.35 8.32
C ALA A 135 0.27 23.92 8.13
N GLY A 136 -0.73 23.04 8.06
CA GLY A 136 -2.14 23.42 7.96
C GLY A 136 -2.52 24.45 9.04
N PRO A 137 -3.70 25.10 8.90
CA PRO A 137 -4.14 26.11 9.85
C PRO A 137 -3.96 25.63 11.29
N ALA A 138 -3.68 26.58 12.18
CA ALA A 138 -3.15 26.38 13.52
C ALA A 138 -3.95 25.36 14.38
N ASP A 139 -5.16 24.99 13.99
CA ASP A 139 -6.02 24.06 14.73
C ASP A 139 -6.32 22.76 13.96
N THR A 140 -5.52 22.41 12.94
CA THR A 140 -5.67 21.14 12.21
C THR A 140 -4.94 19.99 12.90
N TRP A 141 -5.49 18.79 12.74
CA TRP A 141 -4.93 17.54 13.25
C TRP A 141 -4.78 16.55 12.11
N LEU A 142 -3.61 15.93 12.02
CA LEU A 142 -3.39 14.81 11.12
C LEU A 142 -3.72 13.50 11.81
N VAL A 143 -4.45 12.66 11.10
CA VAL A 143 -4.84 11.33 11.54
C VAL A 143 -4.32 10.32 10.52
N ALA A 144 -3.74 9.24 11.04
CA ALA A 144 -3.34 8.07 10.26
C ALA A 144 -3.99 6.83 10.88
N VAL A 145 -4.55 5.95 10.05
CA VAL A 145 -5.17 4.68 10.48
C VAL A 145 -4.85 3.57 9.49
N THR A 146 -4.51 2.39 10.01
CA THR A 146 -4.03 1.26 9.22
C THR A 146 -5.15 0.27 8.93
N PHE A 147 -5.25 -0.18 7.68
CA PHE A 147 -6.16 -1.21 7.20
C PHE A 147 -5.39 -2.32 6.47
N THR A 148 -5.97 -3.51 6.34
CA THR A 148 -5.30 -4.68 5.73
C THR A 148 -5.64 -4.88 4.26
N GLU A 149 -6.70 -4.22 3.80
CA GLU A 149 -7.14 -4.19 2.42
C GLU A 149 -6.05 -3.54 1.56
N LEU A 150 -5.76 -4.13 0.40
CA LEU A 150 -4.66 -3.72 -0.47
C LEU A 150 -5.19 -3.31 -1.85
N PRO A 151 -4.66 -2.26 -2.49
CA PRO A 151 -4.97 -1.99 -3.88
C PRO A 151 -4.43 -3.13 -4.77
N PRO A 152 -5.20 -3.60 -5.77
CA PRO A 152 -6.43 -3.01 -6.32
C PRO A 152 -7.73 -3.68 -5.87
N ASP A 153 -7.79 -4.25 -4.66
CA ASP A 153 -9.00 -4.96 -4.20
C ASP A 153 -10.20 -4.00 -4.10
N PRO A 154 -11.44 -4.43 -4.45
CA PRO A 154 -12.62 -3.59 -4.31
C PRO A 154 -12.82 -3.05 -2.89
N ALA A 155 -12.58 -3.89 -1.88
CA ALA A 155 -12.68 -3.50 -0.47
C ALA A 155 -11.71 -2.35 -0.10
N PHE A 156 -10.58 -2.22 -0.79
CA PHE A 156 -9.68 -1.08 -0.61
C PHE A 156 -10.32 0.22 -1.11
N ARG A 157 -11.00 0.19 -2.26
CA ARG A 157 -11.71 1.35 -2.82
C ARG A 157 -12.92 1.74 -1.97
N ASP A 158 -13.70 0.76 -1.54
CA ASP A 158 -14.82 0.96 -0.62
C ASP A 158 -14.31 1.62 0.68
N ARG A 159 -13.16 1.19 1.18
CA ARG A 159 -12.51 1.78 2.36
C ARG A 159 -12.13 3.25 2.16
N GLU A 160 -11.57 3.61 1.00
CA GLU A 160 -11.24 5.01 0.69
C GLU A 160 -12.49 5.90 0.69
N GLU A 161 -13.59 5.42 0.09
CA GLU A 161 -14.86 6.14 0.05
C GLU A 161 -15.48 6.30 1.45
N GLU A 162 -15.47 5.23 2.26
CA GLU A 162 -15.96 5.25 3.64
C GLU A 162 -15.15 6.22 4.51
N LEU A 163 -13.82 6.23 4.38
CA LEU A 163 -12.95 7.11 5.17
C LEU A 163 -13.03 8.57 4.72
N ALA A 164 -13.22 8.82 3.41
CA ALA A 164 -13.50 10.16 2.90
C ALA A 164 -14.81 10.71 3.49
N ALA A 165 -15.90 9.94 3.41
CA ALA A 165 -17.17 10.33 3.99
C ALA A 165 -17.09 10.50 5.52
N LEU A 166 -16.32 9.64 6.22
CA LEU A 166 -16.10 9.76 7.66
C LEU A 166 -15.35 11.05 8.01
N ALA A 167 -14.28 11.39 7.27
CA ALA A 167 -13.54 12.63 7.50
C ALA A 167 -14.42 13.87 7.31
N GLU A 168 -15.25 13.89 6.26
CA GLU A 168 -16.20 14.98 6.00
C GLU A 168 -17.24 15.14 7.12
N ARG A 169 -17.78 14.05 7.68
CA ARG A 169 -18.71 14.10 8.83
C ARG A 169 -18.09 14.75 10.06
N HIS A 170 -16.78 14.64 10.23
CA HIS A 170 -16.04 15.28 11.32
C HIS A 170 -15.46 16.65 10.93
N GLY A 171 -15.88 17.22 9.79
CA GLY A 171 -15.48 18.55 9.35
C GLY A 171 -14.07 18.63 8.75
N GLY A 172 -13.49 17.49 8.38
CA GLY A 172 -12.18 17.39 7.76
C GLY A 172 -12.23 16.80 6.35
N TYR A 173 -11.08 16.31 5.88
CA TYR A 173 -10.96 15.70 4.56
C TYR A 173 -9.92 14.57 4.55
N TYR A 174 -10.15 13.59 3.69
CA TYR A 174 -9.23 12.49 3.43
C TYR A 174 -8.11 12.95 2.49
N THR A 175 -6.86 12.56 2.79
CA THR A 175 -5.67 13.00 2.03
C THR A 175 -5.03 11.91 1.20
N GLY A 176 -5.49 10.67 1.31
CA GLY A 176 -4.96 9.54 0.56
C GLY A 176 -4.35 8.49 1.47
N HIS A 177 -3.46 7.70 0.89
CA HIS A 177 -2.90 6.53 1.55
C HIS A 177 -1.44 6.33 1.19
N HIS A 178 -0.74 5.54 2.01
CA HIS A 178 0.61 5.07 1.75
C HIS A 178 0.84 3.69 2.36
N SER A 179 1.79 2.95 1.79
CA SER A 179 2.23 1.63 2.25
C SER A 179 3.58 1.75 2.95
#